data_AF-A0A3Q3DWI5-F1
#
_entry.id   AF-A0A3Q3DWI5-F1
#
_cell.length_a   1.000
_cell.length_b   1.000
_cell.length_c   1.000
_cell.angle_alpha   90.00
_cell.angle_beta   90.00
_cell.angle_gamma   90.00
#
_symmetry.space_group_name_H-M   'P 1'
#
loop_
_entity.id
_entity.type
_entity.pdbx_description
1 polymer ?
#
loop_
_entity_poly.entity_id
_entity_poly.type
_entity_poly.pdbx_seq_one_letter_code
_entity_poly.pdbx_strand_id
1 'polypeptide(L)' 'MFSSATPYKNQHYSELKKDCIKSKKLFEDPEFPCVDASLYFRKPPPGMVQWKRPGVSAISPLGKF' A
#
# COMPACT_ATOMS: atom_id res chain seq x y z
N MET A 1 -12.00 19.93 20.65
CA MET A 1 -11.51 18.57 20.95
C MET A 1 -11.38 17.85 19.62
N PHE A 2 -10.15 17.59 19.14
CA PHE A 2 -9.99 16.75 17.96
C PHE A 2 -10.33 15.32 18.39
N SER A 3 -11.43 14.78 17.89
CA SER A 3 -11.72 13.36 18.06
C SER A 3 -10.57 12.59 17.40
N SER A 4 -9.73 11.93 18.20
CA SER A 4 -8.71 11.03 17.66
C SER A 4 -9.42 9.82 17.10
N ALA A 5 -9.25 9.55 15.80
CA ALA A 5 -9.78 8.33 15.21
C ALA A 5 -9.18 7.10 15.92
N THR A 6 -10.02 6.14 16.29
CA THR A 6 -9.58 4.86 16.85
C THR A 6 -8.88 4.05 15.76
N PRO A 7 -7.67 3.53 15.98
CA PRO A 7 -6.96 2.73 15.00
C PRO A 7 -7.71 1.41 14.75
N TYR A 8 -7.91 1.07 13.48
CA TYR A 8 -8.42 -0.25 13.10
C TYR A 8 -7.31 -1.29 13.26
N LYS A 9 -7.61 -2.42 13.92
CA LYS A 9 -6.67 -3.53 14.16
C LYS A 9 -5.28 -3.07 14.67
N ASN A 10 -5.26 -2.05 15.52
CA ASN A 10 -4.03 -1.44 16.07
C ASN A 10 -3.04 -0.92 15.01
N GLN A 11 -3.49 -0.59 13.79
CA GLN A 11 -2.66 -0.02 12.74
C GLN A 11 -2.51 1.50 12.94
N HIS A 12 -1.41 1.92 13.58
CA HIS A 12 -1.09 3.34 13.80
C HIS A 12 -0.29 3.92 12.63
N TYR A 13 -0.91 4.82 11.83
CA TYR A 13 -0.28 5.41 10.65
C TYR A 13 1.10 6.02 10.91
N SER A 14 1.25 6.80 11.99
CA SER A 14 2.50 7.50 12.31
C SER A 14 3.65 6.55 12.60
N GLU A 15 3.37 5.44 13.29
CA GLU A 15 4.35 4.42 13.65
C GLU A 15 4.75 3.61 12.42
N LEU A 16 3.77 3.10 11.67
CA LEU A 16 3.97 2.36 10.43
C LEU A 16 4.81 3.17 9.42
N LYS A 17 4.49 4.46 9.24
CA LYS A 17 5.24 5.35 8.36
C LYS A 17 6.69 5.51 8.81
N LYS A 18 6.91 5.74 10.11
CA LYS A 18 8.26 5.94 10.67
C LYS A 18 9.11 4.69 10.47
N ASP A 19 8.55 3.51 10.69
CA ASP A 19 9.26 2.23 10.55
C ASP A 19 9.61 1.92 9.09
N CYS A 20 8.69 2.19 8.16
CA CYS A 20 8.94 2.04 6.72
C CYS A 20 10.08 2.95 6.24
N ILE A 21 10.08 4.23 6.67
CA ILE A 21 11.15 5.18 6.34
C ILE A 21 12.48 4.70 6.93
N LYS A 22 12.50 4.31 8.20
CA LYS A 22 13.71 3.82 8.88
C LYS A 22 14.30 2.57 8.21
N SER A 23 13.43 1.66 7.77
CA SER A 23 13.82 0.43 7.10
C SER A 23 14.05 0.57 5.58
N LYS A 24 13.80 1.76 5.01
CA LYS A 24 13.84 2.03 3.56
C LYS A 24 12.97 1.06 2.75
N LYS A 25 11.81 0.68 3.29
CA LYS A 25 10.84 -0.19 2.64
C LYS A 25 9.54 0.55 2.39
N LEU A 26 8.83 0.14 1.33
CA LEU A 26 7.48 0.60 1.09
C LEU A 26 6.51 -0.22 1.95
N PHE A 27 5.48 0.43 2.48
CA PHE A 27 4.48 -0.23 3.31
C PHE A 27 3.63 -1.20 2.47
N GLU A 28 3.48 -2.44 2.95
CA GLU A 28 2.53 -3.43 2.45
C GLU A 28 1.54 -3.72 3.58
N ASP A 29 0.25 -3.56 3.30
CA ASP A 29 -0.78 -3.70 4.31
C ASP A 29 -1.08 -5.19 4.58
N PRO A 30 -0.82 -5.72 5.78
CA PRO A 30 -1.16 -7.10 6.11
C PRO A 30 -2.69 -7.33 6.20
N GLU A 31 -3.46 -6.28 6.50
CA GLU A 31 -4.92 -6.37 6.65
C GLU A 31 -5.66 -6.26 5.32
N PHE A 32 -4.97 -5.75 4.30
CA PHE A 32 -5.50 -5.64 2.95
C PHE A 32 -4.40 -5.86 1.89
N PRO A 33 -3.92 -7.11 1.74
CA PRO A 33 -2.79 -7.43 0.88
C PRO A 33 -3.11 -7.25 -0.61
N CYS A 34 -2.07 -7.12 -1.44
CA CYS A 34 -2.18 -7.02 -2.90
C CYS A 34 -2.48 -8.37 -3.58
N VAL A 35 -3.61 -9.01 -3.23
CA VAL A 35 -4.03 -10.32 -3.74
C VAL A 35 -5.51 -10.30 -4.16
N ASP A 36 -5.92 -11.30 -4.93
CA ASP A 36 -7.28 -11.44 -5.45
C ASP A 36 -8.38 -11.43 -4.38
N ALA A 37 -8.10 -11.98 -3.19
CA ALA A 37 -9.04 -11.96 -2.07
C ALA A 37 -9.38 -10.54 -1.58
N SER A 38 -8.53 -9.55 -1.86
CA SER A 38 -8.78 -8.14 -1.58
C SER A 38 -9.59 -7.45 -2.68
N LEU A 39 -9.74 -8.08 -3.86
CA LEU A 39 -10.46 -7.51 -5.00
C LEU A 39 -11.92 -7.95 -5.05
N TYR A 40 -12.20 -9.23 -4.79
CA TYR A 40 -13.53 -9.80 -4.96
C TYR A 40 -13.81 -10.94 -3.98
N PHE A 41 -15.08 -11.10 -3.60
CA PHE A 41 -15.52 -12.18 -2.70
C PHE A 41 -15.84 -13.49 -3.43
N ARG A 42 -16.48 -13.44 -4.60
CA ARG A 42 -16.95 -14.65 -5.32
C ARG A 42 -16.54 -14.71 -6.79
N LYS A 43 -16.88 -13.68 -7.57
CA LYS A 43 -16.65 -13.70 -9.02
C LYS A 43 -15.49 -12.76 -9.37
N PRO A 44 -14.41 -13.25 -10.02
CA PRO A 44 -13.33 -12.40 -10.48
C PRO A 44 -13.81 -11.44 -11.57
N PRO A 45 -13.22 -10.24 -11.66
CA PRO A 45 -13.41 -9.37 -12.81
C PRO A 45 -12.84 -10.02 -14.09
N PRO A 46 -13.33 -9.63 -15.29
CA PRO A 46 -12.74 -10.09 -16.53
C PRO A 46 -11.32 -9.51 -16.70
N GLY A 47 -10.36 -10.38 -16.98
CA GLY A 47 -8.95 -10.02 -17.20
C GLY A 47 -8.06 -10.21 -15.97
N MET A 48 -6.79 -9.83 -16.12
CA MET A 48 -5.77 -9.95 -15.07
C MET A 48 -5.53 -8.58 -14.43
N VAL A 49 -5.62 -8.51 -13.09
CA VAL A 49 -5.32 -7.30 -12.33
C VAL A 49 -3.87 -7.31 -11.89
N GLN A 50 -3.16 -6.19 -12.09
CA GLN A 50 -1.82 -5.97 -11.57
C GLN A 50 -1.82 -4.82 -10.57
N TRP A 51 -1.38 -5.10 -9.35
CA TRP A 51 -1.21 -4.08 -8.31
C TRP A 51 0.02 -3.23 -8.61
N LYS A 52 -0.16 -1.90 -8.67
CA LYS A 52 0.92 -0.93 -8.91
C LYS A 52 0.85 0.21 -7.92
N ARG A 53 2.00 0.77 -7.58
CA ARG A 53 2.08 1.99 -6.75
C ARG A 53 2.22 3.20 -7.65
N PRO A 54 1.46 4.29 -7.40
CA PRO A 54 1.71 5.56 -8.06
C PRO A 54 3.18 5.99 -7.87
N GLY A 55 3.82 6.48 -8.94
CA GLY A 55 5.20 6.99 -8.88
C GLY A 55 6.33 5.95 -8.86
N VAL A 56 6.06 4.66 -8.65
CA VAL A 56 7.09 3.60 -8.78
C VAL A 56 7.21 3.12 -10.23
N SER A 57 6.14 3.20 -11.01
CA SER A 57 6.12 2.77 -12.43
C SER A 57 6.61 3.83 -13.42
N ALA A 58 6.99 5.03 -12.95
CA ALA A 58 7.74 5.98 -13.77
C ALA A 58 9.23 5.72 -13.57
N ILE A 59 9.74 4.65 -14.18
CA ILE A 59 11.16 4.62 -14.54
C ILE A 59 11.30 5.75 -15.57
N SER A 60 11.66 6.95 -15.10
CA SER A 60 12.43 7.86 -15.94
C SER A 60 13.65 7.06 -16.41
N PRO A 61 13.92 6.97 -17.73
CA PRO A 61 15.12 6.29 -18.20
C PRO A 61 16.32 6.98 -17.54
N LEU A 62 17.22 6.16 -17.01
CA LEU A 62 18.51 6.60 -16.49
C LEU A 62 19.17 7.61 -17.46
N GLY A 63 19.59 8.74 -16.90
CA GLY A 63 20.66 9.58 -17.47
C GLY A 63 20.20 10.84 -18.20
N LYS A 64 20.23 11.97 -17.48
CA LYS A 64 20.85 13.23 -17.94
C LYS A 64 21.41 13.96 -16.71
N PHE A 65 22.70 13.75 -16.44
CA PHE A 65 23.57 14.82 -15.96
C PHE A 65 23.99 15.65 -17.19
#